data_AF-A0A7C3FF31-F1
#
_entry.id   AF-A0A7C3FF31-F1
#
_cell.length_a   1.000
_cell.length_b   1.000
_cell.length_c   1.000
_cell.angle_alpha   90.00
_cell.angle_beta   90.00
_cell.angle_gamma   90.00
#
_symmetry.space_group_name_H-M   'P 1'
#
loop_
_entity.id
_entity.type
_entity.pdbx_description
1 polymer ?
#
loop_
_entity_poly.entity_id
_entity_poly.type
_entity_poly.pdbx_seq_one_letter_code
_entity_poly.pdbx_strand_id
1 'polypeptide(L)'
;MLPRRVRLLVSLLLAALVLTACPFFPFKPPPPEPDVLVYKGPTEVRLSPGQSLPPTDITFLGVEDGRGEFLIGDLKAIRQIGDSLDWEGEPLPGVQFRLQSRVLWYRNGKAQLGGVVRIEIKDVEPSPKQIEGKPLVAYRVPVSYRVAVGERIPGTTWEYVGPTDRGAELGGVDGYPYRKMADSILWEGRLRPDVGLELQLRVVRFNEDMLRVAGIATITLAAREGGT
;
A
#
# COMPACT_ATOMS: atom_id res chain seq x y z
N MET A 1 59.41 -31.83 -7.16
CA MET A 1 59.53 -30.82 -8.23
C MET A 1 58.59 -31.19 -9.36
N LEU A 2 57.53 -30.41 -9.62
CA LEU A 2 56.61 -30.73 -10.74
C LEU A 2 57.25 -30.38 -12.10
N PRO A 3 57.06 -31.22 -13.13
CA PRO A 3 57.61 -31.00 -14.47
C PRO A 3 57.06 -29.70 -15.09
N ARG A 4 57.92 -28.99 -15.83
CA ARG A 4 57.70 -27.62 -16.34
C ARG A 4 56.41 -27.45 -17.17
N ARG A 5 55.96 -28.52 -17.83
CA ARG A 5 54.70 -28.56 -18.61
C ARG A 5 53.44 -28.62 -17.74
N VAL A 6 53.51 -29.26 -16.57
CA VAL A 6 52.36 -29.37 -15.64
C VAL A 6 52.17 -28.06 -14.86
N ARG A 7 53.26 -27.35 -14.56
CA ARG A 7 53.17 -26.00 -13.97
C ARG A 7 52.47 -25.00 -14.89
N LEU A 8 52.68 -25.09 -16.20
CA LEU A 8 52.04 -24.22 -17.20
C LEU A 8 50.54 -24.51 -17.34
N LEU A 9 50.15 -25.79 -17.33
CA LEU A 9 48.75 -26.23 -17.40
C LEU A 9 47.96 -25.85 -16.13
N VAL A 10 48.56 -25.98 -14.94
CA VAL A 10 47.90 -25.60 -13.68
C VAL A 10 47.72 -24.08 -13.56
N SER A 11 48.67 -23.28 -14.08
CA SER A 11 48.53 -21.82 -14.08
C SER A 11 47.55 -21.30 -15.12
N LEU A 12 47.40 -21.97 -16.27
CA LEU A 12 46.33 -21.69 -17.23
C LEU A 12 44.93 -22.06 -16.70
N LEU A 13 44.80 -23.16 -15.96
CA LEU A 13 43.52 -23.55 -15.34
C LEU A 13 43.10 -22.59 -14.22
N LEU A 14 44.05 -22.08 -13.42
CA LEU A 14 43.77 -21.09 -12.37
C LEU A 14 43.40 -19.72 -12.94
N ALA A 15 43.99 -19.33 -14.09
CA ALA A 15 43.64 -18.08 -14.78
C ALA A 15 42.25 -18.15 -15.45
N ALA A 16 41.84 -19.32 -15.94
CA ALA A 16 40.49 -19.53 -16.50
C ALA A 16 39.39 -19.51 -15.42
N LEU A 17 39.68 -19.91 -14.18
CA LEU A 17 38.70 -19.92 -13.09
C LEU A 17 38.39 -18.53 -12.50
N VAL A 18 39.25 -17.53 -12.73
CA VAL A 18 39.03 -16.14 -12.26
C VAL A 18 38.16 -15.33 -13.23
N LEU A 19 37.93 -15.83 -14.45
CA LEU A 19 37.12 -15.15 -15.47
C LEU A 19 35.66 -15.59 -15.51
N THR A 20 35.23 -16.52 -14.65
CA THR A 20 33.80 -16.82 -14.43
C THR A 20 33.27 -16.12 -13.17
N ALA A 21 33.71 -14.89 -12.92
CA ALA A 21 32.92 -13.96 -12.14
C ALA A 21 31.68 -13.63 -12.97
N CYS A 22 30.56 -14.28 -12.66
CA CYS A 22 29.25 -13.89 -13.18
C CYS A 22 29.16 -12.37 -13.13
N PRO A 23 28.87 -11.67 -14.25
CA PRO A 23 28.58 -10.27 -14.16
C PRO A 23 27.39 -10.17 -13.20
N PHE A 24 27.65 -9.53 -12.06
CA PHE A 24 26.62 -8.86 -11.28
C PHE A 24 25.89 -7.96 -12.27
N PHE A 25 24.87 -8.50 -12.94
CA PHE A 25 23.85 -7.68 -13.54
C PHE A 25 23.30 -6.88 -12.37
N PRO A 26 23.47 -5.55 -12.35
CA PRO A 26 22.72 -4.76 -11.40
C PRO A 26 21.27 -5.06 -11.75
N PHE A 27 20.58 -5.80 -10.87
CA PHE A 27 19.14 -5.86 -10.84
C PHE A 27 18.71 -4.40 -10.61
N LYS A 28 18.60 -3.65 -11.70
CA LYS A 28 17.93 -2.37 -11.70
C LYS A 28 16.49 -2.76 -11.45
N PRO A 29 15.91 -2.47 -10.26
CA PRO A 29 14.50 -2.70 -10.06
C PRO A 29 13.78 -2.02 -11.24
N PRO A 30 12.71 -2.64 -11.78
CA PRO A 30 11.95 -2.00 -12.83
C PRO A 30 11.61 -0.57 -12.38
N PRO A 31 11.74 0.42 -13.28
CA PRO A 31 11.38 1.78 -12.92
C PRO A 31 9.96 1.76 -12.33
N PRO A 32 9.70 2.48 -11.23
CA PRO A 32 8.35 2.55 -10.68
C PRO A 32 7.42 2.95 -11.83
N GLU A 33 6.40 2.13 -12.08
CA GLU A 33 5.38 2.46 -13.07
C GLU A 33 4.79 3.82 -12.65
N PRO A 34 4.92 4.87 -13.47
CA PRO A 34 4.70 6.25 -13.04
C PRO A 34 3.28 6.55 -12.54
N ASP A 35 2.33 5.62 -12.72
CA ASP A 35 0.91 5.80 -12.44
C ASP A 35 0.33 4.80 -11.43
N VAL A 36 1.17 4.08 -10.66
CA VAL A 36 0.71 3.10 -9.66
C VAL A 36 1.03 3.54 -8.24
N LEU A 37 -0.01 3.68 -7.40
CA LEU A 37 0.14 3.88 -5.96
C LEU A 37 -0.20 2.62 -5.19
N VAL A 38 0.62 2.31 -4.19
CA VAL A 38 0.48 1.11 -3.36
C VAL A 38 0.35 1.51 -1.90
N TYR A 39 -0.76 1.09 -1.30
CA TYR A 39 -1.07 1.28 0.11
C TYR A 39 -1.10 -0.07 0.80
N LYS A 40 -0.28 -0.24 1.85
CA LYS A 40 -0.19 -1.48 2.61
C LYS A 40 -0.17 -1.18 4.10
N GLY A 41 -1.00 -1.88 4.87
CA GLY A 41 -1.05 -1.65 6.31
C GLY A 41 -1.88 -2.67 7.06
N PRO A 42 -1.83 -2.64 8.40
CA PRO A 42 -2.68 -3.47 9.22
C PRO A 42 -4.16 -3.05 9.07
N THR A 43 -5.06 -4.01 9.25
CA THR A 43 -6.51 -3.76 9.28
C THR A 43 -7.18 -4.66 10.32
N GLU A 44 -8.28 -4.16 10.87
CA GLU A 44 -9.14 -4.88 11.79
C GLU A 44 -10.60 -4.65 11.37
N VAL A 45 -11.36 -5.73 11.26
CA VAL A 45 -12.77 -5.69 10.86
C VAL A 45 -13.60 -6.47 11.86
N ARG A 46 -14.78 -5.93 12.19
CA ARG A 46 -15.79 -6.63 12.99
C ARG A 46 -17.01 -6.88 12.14
N LEU A 47 -17.45 -8.13 12.10
CA LEU A 47 -18.62 -8.56 11.34
C LEU A 47 -19.69 -9.08 12.28
N SER A 48 -20.90 -8.56 12.10
CA SER A 48 -22.12 -9.11 12.66
C SER A 48 -22.72 -10.13 11.67
N PRO A 49 -23.54 -11.07 12.13
CA PRO A 49 -24.22 -12.01 11.23
C PRO A 49 -24.94 -11.28 10.09
N GLY A 50 -24.77 -11.77 8.86
CA GLY A 50 -25.27 -11.16 7.63
C GLY A 50 -24.38 -10.05 7.03
N GLN A 51 -23.30 -9.63 7.71
CA GLN A 51 -22.38 -8.64 7.15
C GLN A 51 -21.28 -9.28 6.31
N SER A 52 -21.01 -8.67 5.15
CA SER A 52 -19.88 -9.01 4.30
C SER A 52 -18.61 -8.30 4.75
N LEU A 53 -17.46 -8.95 4.55
CA LEU A 53 -16.12 -8.41 4.73
C LEU A 53 -15.79 -7.50 3.54
N PRO A 54 -15.85 -6.17 3.66
CA PRO A 54 -15.67 -5.31 2.50
C PRO A 54 -14.23 -5.35 1.99
N PRO A 55 -13.97 -5.13 0.68
CA PRO A 55 -14.94 -5.06 -0.41
C PRO A 55 -15.28 -6.44 -1.02
N THR A 56 -15.09 -7.52 -0.26
CA THR A 56 -15.27 -8.90 -0.72
C THR A 56 -16.73 -9.36 -0.60
N ASP A 57 -17.02 -10.51 -1.21
CA ASP A 57 -18.28 -11.24 -1.10
C ASP A 57 -18.35 -12.15 0.14
N ILE A 58 -17.28 -12.22 0.95
CA ILE A 58 -17.21 -13.10 2.12
C ILE A 58 -18.17 -12.61 3.19
N THR A 59 -19.22 -13.38 3.48
CA THR A 59 -20.27 -13.00 4.42
C THR A 59 -20.21 -13.83 5.68
N PHE A 60 -20.24 -13.16 6.83
CA PHE A 60 -20.27 -13.85 8.12
C PHE A 60 -21.72 -14.25 8.44
N LEU A 61 -21.99 -15.55 8.59
CA LEU A 61 -23.33 -16.08 8.83
C LEU A 61 -23.69 -16.18 10.32
N GLY A 62 -22.69 -16.37 11.19
CA GLY A 62 -22.91 -16.49 12.63
C GLY A 62 -21.87 -17.37 13.32
N VAL A 63 -22.16 -17.72 14.57
CA VAL A 63 -21.32 -18.62 15.38
C VAL A 63 -22.15 -19.83 15.77
N GLU A 64 -21.65 -21.03 15.47
CA GLU A 64 -22.22 -22.31 15.86
C GLU A 64 -21.12 -23.17 16.53
N ASP A 65 -21.40 -23.74 17.70
CA ASP A 65 -20.44 -24.52 18.49
C ASP A 65 -19.08 -23.83 18.71
N GLY A 66 -19.09 -22.51 18.93
CA GLY A 66 -17.87 -21.72 19.12
C GLY A 66 -17.03 -21.51 17.86
N ARG A 67 -17.52 -21.91 16.68
CA ARG A 67 -16.89 -21.74 15.38
C ARG A 67 -17.69 -20.76 14.54
N GLY A 68 -17.00 -19.94 13.76
CA GLY A 68 -17.66 -19.00 12.88
C GLY A 68 -18.04 -19.68 11.58
N GLU A 69 -19.20 -19.31 11.07
CA GLU A 69 -19.69 -19.74 9.78
C GLU A 69 -19.59 -18.58 8.80
N PHE A 70 -18.99 -18.83 7.65
CA PHE A 70 -18.82 -17.85 6.58
C PHE A 70 -19.39 -18.41 5.28
N LEU A 71 -19.92 -17.54 4.44
CA LEU A 71 -20.26 -17.81 3.05
C LEU A 71 -19.18 -17.17 2.19
N ILE A 72 -18.47 -17.97 1.39
CA ILE A 72 -17.39 -17.53 0.50
C ILE A 72 -17.78 -17.98 -0.91
N GLY A 73 -18.10 -17.05 -1.80
CA GLY A 73 -18.92 -17.35 -2.97
C GLY A 73 -20.24 -17.99 -2.53
N ASP A 74 -20.58 -19.15 -3.10
CA ASP A 74 -21.77 -19.93 -2.71
C ASP A 74 -21.48 -21.06 -1.69
N LEU A 75 -20.27 -21.09 -1.12
CA LEU A 75 -19.82 -22.18 -0.26
C LEU A 75 -19.80 -21.78 1.21
N LYS A 76 -20.48 -22.58 2.03
CA LYS A 76 -20.41 -22.45 3.49
C LYS A 76 -19.07 -22.98 3.99
N ALA A 77 -18.32 -22.16 4.73
CA ALA A 77 -17.04 -22.47 5.33
C ALA A 77 -17.08 -22.26 6.85
N ILE A 78 -16.66 -23.28 7.59
CA ILE A 78 -16.46 -23.20 9.04
C ILE A 78 -15.04 -22.69 9.31
N ARG A 79 -14.89 -21.74 10.23
CA ARG A 79 -13.61 -21.15 10.62
C ARG A 79 -13.45 -21.09 12.12
N GLN A 80 -12.31 -21.56 12.61
CA GLN A 80 -11.90 -21.46 14.01
C GLN A 80 -11.09 -20.19 14.26
N ILE A 81 -10.88 -19.85 15.53
CA ILE A 81 -9.93 -18.80 15.90
C ILE A 81 -8.54 -19.18 15.38
N GLY A 82 -7.88 -18.23 14.71
CA GLY A 82 -6.59 -18.40 14.08
C GLY A 82 -6.65 -18.80 12.60
N ASP A 83 -7.78 -19.30 12.10
CA ASP A 83 -7.94 -19.66 10.69
C ASP A 83 -7.88 -18.42 9.79
N SER A 84 -7.43 -18.62 8.55
CA SER A 84 -7.33 -17.55 7.56
C SER A 84 -8.66 -17.24 6.87
N LEU A 85 -8.80 -15.96 6.51
CA LEU A 85 -9.80 -15.41 5.62
C LEU A 85 -9.05 -14.50 4.64
N ASP A 86 -8.41 -15.13 3.67
CA ASP A 86 -7.62 -14.44 2.66
C ASP A 86 -8.47 -14.20 1.41
N TRP A 87 -8.24 -13.06 0.75
CA TRP A 87 -8.91 -12.70 -0.49
C TRP A 87 -7.98 -11.90 -1.38
N GLU A 88 -8.08 -12.11 -2.69
CA GLU A 88 -7.37 -11.34 -3.70
C GLU A 88 -8.25 -11.16 -4.93
N GLY A 89 -8.26 -9.95 -5.49
CA GLY A 89 -9.06 -9.61 -6.66
C GLY A 89 -9.10 -8.12 -6.92
N GLU A 90 -10.02 -7.72 -7.80
CA GLU A 90 -10.13 -6.36 -8.32
C GLU A 90 -11.53 -5.80 -8.01
N PRO A 91 -11.76 -5.19 -6.83
CA PRO A 91 -13.07 -4.70 -6.42
C PRO A 91 -13.58 -3.52 -7.26
N LEU A 92 -12.66 -2.82 -7.94
CA LEU A 92 -12.95 -1.75 -8.89
C LEU A 92 -11.94 -1.86 -10.05
N PRO A 93 -12.33 -1.54 -11.30
CA PRO A 93 -11.40 -1.54 -12.42
C PRO A 93 -10.15 -0.72 -12.11
N GLY A 94 -8.95 -1.29 -12.29
CA GLY A 94 -7.66 -0.66 -12.00
C GLY A 94 -7.27 -0.61 -10.51
N VAL A 95 -8.02 -1.28 -9.63
CA VAL A 95 -7.71 -1.39 -8.19
C VAL A 95 -7.48 -2.85 -7.81
N GLN A 96 -6.22 -3.26 -7.70
CA GLN A 96 -5.89 -4.58 -7.19
C GLN A 96 -5.92 -4.56 -5.66
N PHE A 97 -6.60 -5.53 -5.06
CA PHE A 97 -6.82 -5.59 -3.63
C PHE A 97 -6.49 -6.99 -3.11
N ARG A 98 -5.67 -7.04 -2.07
CA ARG A 98 -5.31 -8.26 -1.36
C ARG A 98 -5.54 -8.06 0.13
N LEU A 99 -6.31 -8.96 0.72
CA LEU A 99 -6.54 -9.05 2.15
C LEU A 99 -5.97 -10.37 2.65
N GLN A 100 -5.06 -10.29 3.61
CA GLN A 100 -4.55 -11.45 4.33
C GLN A 100 -4.99 -11.32 5.78
N SER A 101 -5.99 -12.10 6.19
CA SER A 101 -6.62 -11.91 7.50
C SER A 101 -6.82 -13.22 8.23
N ARG A 102 -6.96 -13.13 9.55
CA ARG A 102 -7.26 -14.26 10.43
C ARG A 102 -8.39 -13.92 11.38
N VAL A 103 -9.13 -14.95 11.76
CA VAL A 103 -10.10 -14.86 12.86
C VAL A 103 -9.34 -14.65 14.16
N LEU A 104 -9.54 -13.51 14.81
CA LEU A 104 -8.96 -13.24 16.12
C LEU A 104 -9.82 -13.79 17.25
N TRP A 105 -11.14 -13.59 17.17
CA TRP A 105 -12.09 -14.15 18.14
C TRP A 105 -13.54 -14.05 17.64
N TYR A 106 -14.40 -14.85 18.28
CA TYR A 106 -15.85 -14.68 18.26
C TYR A 106 -16.33 -14.15 19.61
N ARG A 107 -16.99 -12.98 19.63
CA ARG A 107 -17.54 -12.38 20.86
C ARG A 107 -18.92 -11.81 20.60
N ASN A 108 -19.87 -12.12 21.48
CA ASN A 108 -21.26 -11.65 21.38
C ASN A 108 -21.88 -11.94 20.00
N GLY A 109 -21.60 -13.13 19.45
CA GLY A 109 -22.08 -13.54 18.12
C GLY A 109 -21.43 -12.79 16.95
N LYS A 110 -20.37 -12.01 17.16
CA LYS A 110 -19.64 -11.27 16.12
C LYS A 110 -18.27 -11.88 15.87
N ALA A 111 -17.84 -11.86 14.61
CA ALA A 111 -16.47 -12.18 14.24
C ALA A 111 -15.60 -10.92 14.34
N GLN A 112 -14.42 -11.06 14.90
CA GLN A 112 -13.36 -10.07 14.79
C GLN A 112 -12.20 -10.64 13.99
N LEU A 113 -11.85 -9.95 12.92
CA LEU A 113 -10.78 -10.29 11.99
C LEU A 113 -9.65 -9.28 12.11
N GLY A 114 -8.42 -9.75 11.96
CA GLY A 114 -7.23 -8.90 11.94
C GLY A 114 -6.28 -9.37 10.86
N GLY A 115 -5.61 -8.44 10.19
CA GLY A 115 -4.80 -8.79 9.04
C GLY A 115 -4.02 -7.63 8.44
N VAL A 116 -3.59 -7.84 7.21
CA VAL A 116 -2.90 -6.85 6.38
C VAL A 116 -3.68 -6.68 5.09
N VAL A 117 -3.91 -5.41 4.72
CA VAL A 117 -4.44 -5.04 3.42
C VAL A 117 -3.32 -4.55 2.52
N ARG A 118 -3.40 -4.84 1.23
CA ARG A 118 -2.63 -4.22 0.16
C ARG A 118 -3.59 -3.75 -0.93
N ILE A 119 -3.51 -2.47 -1.27
CA ILE A 119 -4.32 -1.81 -2.29
C ILE A 119 -3.34 -1.23 -3.31
N GLU A 120 -3.43 -1.65 -4.55
CA GLU A 120 -2.68 -1.09 -5.67
C GLU A 120 -3.66 -0.38 -6.60
N ILE A 121 -3.39 0.88 -6.89
CA ILE A 121 -4.26 1.74 -7.70
C ILE A 121 -3.46 2.14 -8.92
N LYS A 122 -3.91 1.74 -10.10
CA LYS A 122 -3.35 2.12 -11.40
C LYS A 122 -4.03 3.40 -11.91
N ASP A 123 -3.43 4.01 -12.93
CA ASP A 123 -3.97 5.18 -13.65
C ASP A 123 -4.32 6.34 -12.71
N VAL A 124 -3.39 6.63 -11.78
CA VAL A 124 -3.60 7.63 -10.73
C VAL A 124 -3.51 9.05 -11.29
N GLU A 125 -4.56 9.83 -11.11
CA GLU A 125 -4.66 11.25 -11.48
C GLU A 125 -5.14 12.08 -10.26
N PRO A 126 -4.22 12.51 -9.37
CA PRO A 126 -4.59 13.23 -8.16
C PRO A 126 -5.31 14.54 -8.47
N SER A 127 -6.43 14.78 -7.80
CA SER A 127 -7.14 16.06 -7.88
C SER A 127 -7.80 16.41 -6.54
N PRO A 128 -7.95 17.70 -6.19
CA PRO A 128 -8.60 18.14 -4.95
C PRO A 128 -10.13 17.97 -4.98
N LYS A 129 -10.66 17.19 -5.93
CA LYS A 129 -12.09 16.91 -6.06
C LYS A 129 -12.47 15.77 -5.13
N GLN A 130 -13.71 15.81 -4.64
CA GLN A 130 -14.28 14.69 -3.91
C GLN A 130 -14.52 13.48 -4.83
N ILE A 131 -14.50 12.30 -4.22
CA ILE A 131 -14.89 11.05 -4.90
C ILE A 131 -16.35 11.10 -5.33
N GLU A 132 -16.63 10.41 -6.43
CA GLU A 132 -17.99 10.20 -6.92
C GLU A 132 -18.50 8.83 -6.42
N GLY A 133 -19.81 8.73 -6.18
CA GLY A 133 -20.46 7.46 -5.84
C GLY A 133 -20.55 7.15 -4.34
N LYS A 134 -21.07 5.96 -4.04
CA LYS A 134 -21.33 5.51 -2.67
C LYS A 134 -20.08 4.83 -2.11
N PRO A 135 -19.56 5.26 -0.93
CA PRO A 135 -18.44 4.58 -0.30
C PRO A 135 -18.74 3.10 -0.05
N LEU A 136 -17.85 2.24 -0.53
CA LEU A 136 -17.84 0.79 -0.28
C LEU A 136 -17.08 0.47 1.00
N VAL A 137 -15.87 1.02 1.11
CA VAL A 137 -14.95 0.75 2.21
C VAL A 137 -13.90 1.85 2.31
N ALA A 138 -13.42 2.10 3.53
CA ALA A 138 -12.28 2.98 3.78
C ALA A 138 -11.20 2.25 4.60
N TYR A 139 -9.95 2.33 4.17
CA TYR A 139 -8.80 1.76 4.86
C TYR A 139 -7.85 2.85 5.33
N ARG A 140 -7.47 2.78 6.61
CA ARG A 140 -6.47 3.66 7.22
C ARG A 140 -5.14 2.91 7.29
N VAL A 141 -4.14 3.36 6.56
CA VAL A 141 -2.81 2.73 6.56
C VAL A 141 -1.71 3.72 6.94
N PRO A 142 -0.69 3.29 7.68
CA PRO A 142 0.49 4.11 7.92
C PRO A 142 1.29 4.27 6.63
N VAL A 143 1.75 5.49 6.36
CA VAL A 143 2.57 5.82 5.20
C VAL A 143 3.79 6.66 5.61
N SER A 144 4.87 6.54 4.85
CA SER A 144 5.99 7.45 4.90
C SER A 144 6.52 7.68 3.50
N TYR A 145 6.81 8.94 3.18
CA TYR A 145 7.34 9.33 1.88
C TYR A 145 8.66 10.07 2.05
N ARG A 146 9.56 9.81 1.10
CA ARG A 146 10.70 10.65 0.80
C ARG A 146 10.39 11.31 -0.54
N VAL A 147 10.32 12.63 -0.55
CA VAL A 147 9.94 13.42 -1.71
C VAL A 147 11.15 14.27 -2.07
N ALA A 148 11.71 14.10 -3.27
CA ALA A 148 12.82 14.94 -3.70
C ALA A 148 12.34 16.38 -3.97
N VAL A 149 13.27 17.33 -4.04
CA VAL A 149 12.95 18.67 -4.53
C VAL A 149 12.42 18.59 -5.95
N GLY A 150 11.32 19.29 -6.22
CA GLY A 150 10.61 19.28 -7.50
C GLY A 150 9.64 18.11 -7.68
N GLU A 151 9.57 17.17 -6.72
CA GLU A 151 8.65 16.04 -6.77
C GLU A 151 7.37 16.29 -5.97
N ARG A 152 6.29 15.62 -6.38
CA ARG A 152 5.02 15.64 -5.66
C ARG A 152 5.01 14.66 -4.50
N ILE A 153 4.30 15.02 -3.43
CA ILE A 153 3.94 14.06 -2.39
C ILE A 153 3.02 13.00 -3.03
N PRO A 154 3.34 11.69 -2.94
CA PRO A 154 2.57 10.64 -3.61
C PRO A 154 1.07 10.72 -3.34
N GLY A 155 0.28 10.72 -4.41
CA GLY A 155 -1.18 10.82 -4.35
C GLY A 155 -1.74 12.23 -4.20
N THR A 156 -0.90 13.26 -4.28
CA THR A 156 -1.35 14.65 -4.17
C THR A 156 -0.95 15.49 -5.38
N THR A 157 -1.47 16.71 -5.43
CA THR A 157 -1.02 17.77 -6.33
C THR A 157 0.10 18.63 -5.73
N TRP A 158 0.52 18.35 -4.49
CA TRP A 158 1.47 19.20 -3.75
C TRP A 158 2.91 18.79 -4.00
N GLU A 159 3.77 19.78 -4.27
CA GLU A 159 5.17 19.61 -4.64
C GLU A 159 6.09 20.07 -3.51
N TYR A 160 7.21 19.38 -3.28
CA TYR A 160 8.25 19.90 -2.39
C TYR A 160 9.19 20.83 -3.16
N VAL A 161 9.11 22.14 -2.89
CA VAL A 161 9.92 23.16 -3.60
C VAL A 161 11.33 23.23 -3.03
N GLY A 162 11.51 23.01 -1.72
CA GLY A 162 12.81 23.05 -1.06
C GLY A 162 12.76 23.64 0.36
N PRO A 163 13.91 23.70 1.06
CA PRO A 163 14.00 24.32 2.36
C PRO A 163 14.07 25.86 2.26
N THR A 164 13.50 26.54 3.24
CA THR A 164 13.63 27.99 3.45
C THR A 164 13.90 28.29 4.93
N ASP A 165 14.17 29.55 5.25
CA ASP A 165 14.24 30.05 6.63
C ASP A 165 12.93 29.86 7.42
N ARG A 166 11.80 29.78 6.73
CA ARG A 166 10.47 29.56 7.32
C ARG A 166 10.08 28.09 7.48
N GLY A 167 10.72 27.18 6.75
CA GLY A 167 10.44 25.74 6.76
C GLY A 167 10.57 25.09 5.38
N ALA A 168 10.10 23.85 5.24
CA ALA A 168 9.88 23.22 3.94
C ALA A 168 8.80 24.00 3.18
N GLU A 169 9.10 24.47 1.98
CA GLU A 169 8.13 25.10 1.09
C GLU A 169 7.41 24.05 0.25
N LEU A 170 6.07 24.12 0.23
CA LEU A 170 5.22 23.27 -0.58
C LEU A 170 4.52 24.08 -1.69
N GLY A 171 4.66 23.62 -2.93
CA GLY A 171 3.94 24.14 -4.10
C GLY A 171 2.56 23.51 -4.23
N GLY A 172 1.63 24.22 -4.89
CA GLY A 172 0.25 23.72 -5.12
C GLY A 172 -0.66 23.77 -3.89
N VAL A 173 -0.22 24.40 -2.80
CA VAL A 173 -1.01 24.62 -1.57
C VAL A 173 -1.82 25.90 -1.70
N ASP A 174 -3.11 25.83 -1.39
CA ASP A 174 -3.92 27.03 -1.17
C ASP A 174 -3.60 27.61 0.22
N GLY A 175 -3.12 28.86 0.26
CA GLY A 175 -2.79 29.55 1.50
C GLY A 175 -1.31 29.41 1.91
N TYR A 176 -1.06 29.10 3.19
CA TYR A 176 0.29 29.15 3.76
C TYR A 176 1.14 27.92 3.33
N PRO A 177 2.27 28.09 2.60
CA PRO A 177 2.98 26.97 1.97
C PRO A 177 4.12 26.38 2.82
N TYR A 178 4.50 27.03 3.92
CA TYR A 178 5.66 26.61 4.72
C TYR A 178 5.28 25.60 5.81
N ARG A 179 6.12 24.59 6.02
CA ARG A 179 5.98 23.60 7.10
C ARG A 179 7.30 23.39 7.82
N LYS A 180 7.32 23.62 9.13
CA LYS A 180 8.44 23.29 10.01
C LYS A 180 8.40 21.81 10.36
N MET A 181 9.46 21.33 11.03
CA MET A 181 9.45 19.98 11.59
C MET A 181 8.25 19.79 12.52
N ALA A 182 7.64 18.61 12.46
CA ALA A 182 6.42 18.20 13.15
C ALA A 182 5.12 18.93 12.74
N ASP A 183 5.17 19.92 11.84
CA ASP A 183 3.96 20.54 11.29
C ASP A 183 3.15 19.54 10.48
N SER A 184 1.85 19.80 10.42
CA SER A 184 0.88 18.93 9.74
C SER A 184 0.75 19.29 8.25
N ILE A 185 0.60 18.26 7.43
CA ILE A 185 0.26 18.34 6.02
C ILE A 185 -1.03 17.55 5.87
N LEU A 186 -2.13 18.26 5.62
CA LEU A 186 -3.46 17.70 5.45
C LEU A 186 -3.87 17.88 4.00
N TRP A 187 -4.17 16.79 3.32
CA TRP A 187 -4.64 16.81 1.94
C TRP A 187 -5.83 15.89 1.79
N GLU A 188 -6.86 16.33 1.07
CA GLU A 188 -8.04 15.55 0.75
C GLU A 188 -8.36 15.72 -0.73
N GLY A 189 -8.70 14.62 -1.37
CA GLY A 189 -9.09 14.62 -2.77
C GLY A 189 -9.33 13.21 -3.27
N ARG A 190 -9.15 13.03 -4.57
CA ARG A 190 -9.32 11.75 -5.25
C ARG A 190 -8.11 11.42 -6.11
N LEU A 191 -7.82 10.14 -6.19
CA LEU A 191 -6.81 9.57 -7.09
C LEU A 191 -7.42 9.21 -8.43
N ARG A 192 -8.70 8.80 -8.41
CA ARG A 192 -9.55 8.44 -9.55
C ARG A 192 -11.00 8.77 -9.20
N PRO A 193 -11.96 8.77 -10.15
CA PRO A 193 -13.36 9.08 -9.83
C PRO A 193 -13.96 8.23 -8.70
N ASP A 194 -13.53 6.98 -8.56
CA ASP A 194 -13.98 5.94 -7.64
C ASP A 194 -13.01 5.66 -6.48
N VAL A 195 -11.90 6.38 -6.39
CA VAL A 195 -10.87 6.19 -5.36
C VAL A 195 -10.48 7.51 -4.70
N GLY A 196 -10.78 7.61 -3.41
CA GLY A 196 -10.52 8.77 -2.56
C GLY A 196 -9.28 8.61 -1.74
N LEU A 197 -8.63 9.74 -1.44
CA LEU A 197 -7.47 9.77 -0.58
C LEU A 197 -7.56 10.97 0.37
N GLU A 198 -7.41 10.67 1.65
CA GLU A 198 -7.13 11.66 2.69
C GLU A 198 -5.75 11.36 3.28
N LEU A 199 -4.88 12.36 3.33
CA LEU A 199 -3.56 12.27 3.92
C LEU A 199 -3.49 13.15 5.17
N GLN A 200 -3.13 12.54 6.29
CA GLN A 200 -2.78 13.22 7.52
C GLN A 200 -1.30 12.94 7.81
N LEU A 201 -0.43 13.81 7.33
CA LEU A 201 1.02 13.66 7.41
C LEU A 201 1.63 14.67 8.37
N ARG A 202 2.83 14.35 8.87
CA ARG A 202 3.70 15.28 9.58
C ARG A 202 5.07 15.35 8.91
N VAL A 203 5.66 16.54 8.92
CA VAL A 203 7.04 16.72 8.51
C VAL A 203 7.96 16.06 9.52
N VAL A 204 8.69 15.03 9.09
CA VAL A 204 9.68 14.33 9.92
C VAL A 204 11.03 15.03 9.81
N ARG A 205 11.41 15.44 8.60
CA ARG A 205 12.67 16.15 8.30
C ARG A 205 12.57 16.77 6.90
N PHE A 206 13.29 17.85 6.65
CA PHE A 206 13.50 18.38 5.31
C PHE A 206 14.92 18.95 5.18
N ASN A 207 15.46 18.97 3.96
CA ASN A 207 16.73 19.61 3.59
C ASN A 207 16.73 19.94 2.08
N GLU A 208 17.88 20.37 1.56
CA GLU A 208 18.05 20.74 0.14
C GLU A 208 17.79 19.60 -0.84
N ASP A 209 17.83 18.35 -0.39
CA ASP A 209 17.63 17.18 -1.26
C ASP A 209 16.19 16.65 -1.21
N MET A 210 15.56 16.71 -0.03
CA MET A 210 14.32 15.97 0.22
C MET A 210 13.48 16.49 1.38
N LEU A 211 12.19 16.20 1.28
CA LEU A 211 11.21 16.23 2.36
C LEU A 211 10.90 14.80 2.78
N ARG A 212 10.96 14.53 4.09
CA ARG A 212 10.49 13.29 4.69
C ARG A 212 9.22 13.56 5.48
N VAL A 213 8.17 12.83 5.14
CA VAL A 213 6.86 12.89 5.81
C VAL A 213 6.42 11.51 6.25
N ALA A 214 5.61 11.46 7.31
CA ALA A 214 5.00 10.22 7.79
C ALA A 214 3.64 10.52 8.42
N GLY A 215 2.73 9.55 8.34
CA GLY A 215 1.40 9.69 8.91
C GLY A 215 0.44 8.61 8.43
N ILE A 216 -0.82 8.99 8.24
CA ILE A 216 -1.90 8.08 7.85
C ILE A 216 -2.43 8.49 6.47
N ALA A 217 -2.66 7.49 5.63
CA ALA A 217 -3.49 7.59 4.44
C ALA A 217 -4.82 6.89 4.71
N THR A 218 -5.94 7.58 4.47
CA THR A 218 -7.27 6.97 4.38
C THR A 218 -7.62 6.80 2.91
N ILE A 219 -7.74 5.56 2.45
CA ILE A 219 -8.09 5.21 1.08
C ILE A 219 -9.54 4.79 1.07
N THR A 220 -10.38 5.50 0.33
CA THR A 220 -11.81 5.18 0.19
C THR A 220 -12.08 4.63 -1.19
N LEU A 221 -12.69 3.45 -1.28
CA LEU A 221 -13.20 2.90 -2.53
C LEU A 221 -14.70 3.19 -2.61
N ALA A 222 -15.19 3.66 -3.76
CA ALA A 222 -16.60 3.97 -3.98
C ALA A 222 -17.15 3.26 -5.21
N ALA A 223 -18.38 2.75 -5.11
CA ALA A 223 -19.09 2.21 -6.26
C ALA A 223 -19.78 3.36 -7.00
N ARG A 224 -19.66 3.38 -8.33
CA ARG A 224 -20.48 4.28 -9.17
C ARG A 224 -21.94 3.84 -9.10
N GLU A 225 -22.86 4.78 -8.97
CA GLU A 225 -24.29 4.48 -9.12
C GLU A 225 -24.55 4.02 -10.56
N GLY A 226 -25.01 2.76 -10.75
CA GLY A 226 -25.50 2.26 -12.04
C GLY A 226 -24.67 1.20 -12.77
N GLY A 227 -23.60 0.65 -12.18
CA GLY A 227 -22.88 -0.49 -12.76
C GLY A 227 -23.38 -1.82 -12.21
N THR A 228 -24.31 -2.47 -12.93
CA THR A 228 -24.62 -3.91 -12.78
C THR A 228 -23.56 -4.76 -13.46
#